data_AF-A0A3M1J3S5-F1
#
_entry.id   AF-A0A3M1J3S5-F1
#
_cell.length_a   1.000
_cell.length_b   1.000
_cell.length_c   1.000
_cell.angle_alpha   90.00
_cell.angle_beta   90.00
_cell.angle_gamma   90.00
#
_symmetry.space_group_name_H-M   'P 1'
#
loop_
_entity.id
_entity.type
_entity.pdbx_description
1 polymer ?
#
loop_
_entity_poly.entity_id
_entity_poly.type
_entity_poly.pdbx_seq_one_letter_code
_entity_poly.pdbx_strand_id
1 'polypeptide(L)' 'TWNAGPRDAKNQPGAYEAALVGTPVSNPELPLEILRTVHSFDPCMACAAHVVNANGQEITRVKVA' A
#
# COMPACT_ATOMS: atom_id res chain seq x y z
N THR A 1 7.26 -0.17 2.52
CA THR A 1 8.20 0.18 3.60
C THR A 1 7.57 1.11 4.65
N TRP A 2 7.36 2.41 4.41
CA TRP A 2 6.74 3.31 5.42
C TRP A 2 5.20 3.36 5.31
N ASN A 3 4.66 3.89 4.21
CA ASN A 3 3.21 4.11 4.11
C ASN A 3 2.40 2.81 4.01
N ALA A 4 2.89 1.87 3.20
CA ALA A 4 2.33 0.54 3.00
C ALA A 4 2.90 -0.51 3.98
N GLY A 5 3.53 -0.07 5.08
CA GLY A 5 3.98 -1.00 6.12
C GLY A 5 2.77 -1.62 6.83
N PRO A 6 2.81 -2.91 7.19
CA PRO A 6 1.78 -3.53 8.00
C PRO A 6 1.88 -3.03 9.45
N ARG A 7 1.02 -3.56 10.32
CA ARG A 7 1.11 -3.32 11.76
C ARG A 7 2.49 -3.66 12.33
N ASP A 8 2.94 -2.84 13.27
CA ASP A 8 4.21 -3.05 13.97
C ASP A 8 4.11 -4.12 15.09
N ALA A 9 5.22 -4.38 15.77
CA ALA A 9 5.28 -5.34 16.88
C ALA A 9 4.40 -4.95 18.09
N LYS A 10 3.95 -3.70 18.18
CA LYS A 10 3.00 -3.21 19.18
C LYS A 10 1.57 -3.15 18.63
N ASN A 11 1.33 -3.75 17.46
CA ASN A 11 0.05 -3.80 16.77
C ASN A 11 -0.48 -2.41 16.33
N GLN A 12 0.40 -1.41 16.20
CA GLN A 12 0.04 -0.08 15.71
C GLN A 12 -0.16 -0.10 14.18
N PRO A 13 -1.23 0.51 13.66
CA PRO A 13 -1.51 0.52 12.23
C PRO A 13 -0.50 1.34 11.44
N GLY A 14 -0.20 0.89 10.22
CA GLY A 14 0.56 1.66 9.23
C GLY A 14 -0.24 2.83 8.66
N ALA A 15 0.40 3.68 7.83
CA ALA A 15 -0.25 4.88 7.32
C ALA A 15 -1.49 4.57 6.48
N TYR A 16 -1.45 3.55 5.62
CA TYR A 16 -2.62 3.14 4.83
C TYR A 16 -3.75 2.64 5.72
N GLU A 17 -3.43 1.77 6.68
CA GLU A 17 -4.43 1.21 7.60
C GLU A 17 -5.10 2.30 8.43
N ALA A 18 -4.32 3.26 8.94
CA ALA A 18 -4.83 4.37 9.72
C ALA A 18 -5.69 5.33 8.88
N ALA A 19 -5.29 5.62 7.63
CA ALA A 19 -6.00 6.54 6.74
C ALA A 19 -7.38 6.04 6.29
N LEU A 20 -7.61 4.72 6.33
CA LEU A 20 -8.88 4.11 5.93
C LEU A 20 -9.91 4.04 7.07
N VAL A 21 -9.51 4.28 8.32
CA VAL A 21 -10.43 4.22 9.47
C VAL A 21 -11.46 5.34 9.35
N GLY A 22 -12.73 4.95 9.30
CA GLY A 22 -13.86 5.89 9.21
C GLY A 22 -14.17 6.38 7.80
N THR A 23 -13.49 5.88 6.77
CA THR A 23 -13.83 6.21 5.37
C THR A 23 -15.23 5.69 5.05
N PRO A 24 -16.19 6.57 4.67
CA PRO A 24 -17.50 6.13 4.25
C PRO A 24 -17.40 5.34 2.95
N VAL A 25 -18.15 4.24 2.86
CA VAL A 25 -18.21 3.40 1.66
C VAL A 25 -19.67 3.28 1.23
N SER A 26 -20.00 3.89 0.10
CA SER A 26 -21.37 3.91 -0.40
C SER A 26 -21.80 2.57 -0.98
N ASN A 27 -20.89 1.83 -1.62
CA ASN A 27 -21.13 0.49 -2.15
C ASN A 27 -19.93 -0.43 -1.85
N PRO A 28 -20.05 -1.38 -0.91
CA PRO A 28 -18.96 -2.29 -0.55
C PRO A 28 -18.44 -3.16 -1.70
N GLU A 29 -19.28 -3.50 -2.68
CA GLU A 29 -18.87 -4.27 -3.87
C GLU A 29 -18.04 -3.43 -4.85
N LEU A 30 -18.10 -2.10 -4.75
CA LEU A 30 -17.37 -1.14 -5.58
C LEU A 30 -16.75 -0.03 -4.71
N PRO A 31 -15.71 -0.34 -3.89
CA PRO A 31 -15.22 0.53 -2.83
C PRO A 31 -14.31 1.66 -3.37
N LEU A 32 -14.89 2.57 -4.14
CA LEU A 32 -14.19 3.67 -4.80
C LEU A 32 -13.47 4.58 -3.80
N GLU A 33 -14.05 4.80 -2.63
CA GLU A 33 -13.53 5.68 -1.58
C GLU A 33 -12.23 5.13 -0.98
N ILE A 34 -12.12 3.81 -0.88
CA ILE A 34 -10.89 3.13 -0.45
C ILE A 34 -9.79 3.35 -1.48
N LEU A 35 -10.09 3.14 -2.77
CA LEU A 35 -9.14 3.37 -3.86
C LEU A 35 -8.69 4.83 -3.91
N ARG A 36 -9.61 5.79 -3.78
CA ARG A 36 -9.27 7.23 -3.73
C ARG A 36 -8.29 7.54 -2.60
N THR A 37 -8.53 6.99 -1.42
CA THR A 37 -7.67 7.22 -0.25
C THR A 37 -6.29 6.62 -0.46
N VAL A 38 -6.21 5.35 -0.89
CA VAL A 38 -4.92 4.67 -1.10
C VAL A 38 -4.13 5.29 -2.26
N HIS A 39 -4.77 5.63 -3.37
CA HIS A 39 -4.11 6.27 -4.52
C HIS A 39 -3.58 7.67 -4.22
N SER A 40 -4.13 8.37 -3.22
CA SER A 40 -3.59 9.67 -2.79
C SER A 40 -2.16 9.60 -2.24
N PHE A 41 -1.69 8.41 -1.87
CA PHE A 41 -0.31 8.16 -1.43
C PHE A 41 0.65 7.77 -2.55
N ASP A 42 0.19 7.69 -3.81
CA ASP A 42 0.97 7.23 -4.97
C ASP A 42 1.68 5.87 -4.70
N PRO A 43 0.90 4.78 -4.53
CA PRO A 43 1.43 3.50 -4.04
C PRO A 43 2.35 2.84 -5.07
N CYS A 44 3.62 2.65 -4.69
CA CYS A 44 4.56 1.81 -5.43
C CYS A 44 4.95 0.54 -4.64
N MET A 45 4.35 -0.60 -4.99
CA MET A 45 4.64 -1.90 -4.34
C MET A 45 6.06 -2.40 -4.62
N ALA A 46 6.62 -2.06 -5.79
CA ALA A 46 8.00 -2.38 -6.15
C ALA A 46 9.00 -1.69 -5.20
N CYS A 47 8.79 -0.40 -4.91
CA CYS A 47 9.59 0.34 -3.94
C CYS A 47 9.35 -0.18 -2.51
N ALA A 48 8.11 -0.50 -2.18
CA ALA A 48 7.75 -0.93 -0.83
C ALA A 48 8.36 -2.30 -0.44
N ALA A 49 8.55 -3.20 -1.40
CA ALA A 49 9.13 -4.53 -1.22
C ALA A 49 10.58 -4.64 -1.73
N HIS A 50 11.15 -3.54 -2.23
CA HIS A 50 12.54 -3.46 -2.72
C HIS A 50 12.87 -4.46 -3.84
N VAL A 51 12.01 -4.57 -4.85
CA VAL A 51 12.30 -5.42 -6.04
C VAL A 51 13.34 -4.80 -6.98
N VAL A 52 13.78 -3.57 -6.68
CA VAL A 52 14.85 -2.82 -7.35
C VAL A 52 15.86 -2.35 -6.29
N ASN A 53 17.16 -2.41 -6.59
CA ASN A 53 18.22 -1.98 -5.66
C ASN A 53 18.43 -0.46 -5.68
N ALA A 54 19.30 0.05 -4.79
CA ALA A 54 19.61 1.47 -4.67
C ALA A 54 20.20 2.10 -5.96
N ASN A 55 20.75 1.29 -6.87
CA ASN A 55 21.31 1.72 -8.15
C ASN A 55 20.29 1.62 -9.30
N GLY A 56 19.02 1.30 -9.01
CA GLY A 56 17.97 1.17 -10.02
C GLY A 56 17.98 -0.16 -10.78
N GLN A 57 18.76 -1.16 -10.35
CA GLN A 57 18.81 -2.46 -11.00
C GLN A 57 17.72 -3.39 -10.45
N GLU A 58 17.03 -4.09 -11.35
CA GLU A 58 16.02 -5.09 -11.02
C GLU A 58 16.67 -6.25 -10.24
N ILE A 59 16.18 -6.51 -9.02
CA ILE A 59 16.64 -7.62 -8.16
C ILE A 59 15.81 -8.86 -8.44
N THR A 60 14.51 -8.70 -8.69
CA THR A 60 13.60 -9.82 -8.96
C THR A 60 12.47 -9.40 -9.89
N ARG A 61 12.00 -10.35 -10.72
CA ARG A 61 10.89 -10.15 -11.64
C ARG A 61 9.71 -11.04 -11.25
N VAL A 62 8.58 -10.43 -10.94
CA VAL A 62 7.33 -11.18 -10.67
C VAL A 62 6.48 -11.17 -11.93
N LYS A 63 6.18 -12.35 -12.48
CA LYS A 63 5.16 -12.53 -13.53
C LYS A 63 3.90 -13.08 -12.89
N VAL A 64 2.78 -12.40 -13.10
CA VAL A 64 1.45 -12.88 -12.73
C VAL A 64 0.83 -13.50 -13.98
N ALA A 65 0.27 -14.71 -13.85
CA ALA A 65 -0.37 -15.46 -14.93
C ALA A 65 -1.80 -14.96 -15.21
#